data_AF-Q01Y11-F1
#
_entry.id   AF-Q01Y11-F1
#
_cell.length_a   1.000
_cell.length_b   1.000
_cell.length_c   1.000
_cell.angle_alpha   90.00
_cell.angle_beta   90.00
_cell.angle_gamma   90.00
#
_symmetry.space_group_name_H-M   'P 1'
#
loop_
_entity.id
_entity.type
_entity.pdbx_description
1 polymer ?
#
loop_
_entity_poly.entity_id
_entity_poly.type
_entity_poly.pdbx_seq_one_letter_code
_entity_poly.pdbx_strand_id
1 'polypeptide(L)'
;MTKLKQFDPNRSAPKSQYLKSGIHTEYAVLSPAERASLESLIAAYYARFRPTCPEERVYIDDVIHCEWILLRLRRAEAEINSFVHESCFQPDEDFPLGQPAALEPKAFSSLQWRINATRKARNEALAALREFRQQPIPAA
;
A
#
# COMPACT_ATOMS: atom_id res chain seq x y z
N MET A 1 -0.54 26.87 -30.90
CA MET A 1 -1.86 26.40 -30.41
C MET A 1 -1.77 24.91 -30.10
N THR A 2 -1.27 24.57 -28.91
CA THR A 2 -1.11 23.18 -28.48
C THR A 2 -2.45 22.70 -27.95
N LYS A 3 -3.12 21.80 -28.68
CA LYS A 3 -4.40 21.21 -28.27
C LYS A 3 -4.18 20.46 -26.95
N LEU A 4 -4.79 20.97 -25.87
CA LEU A 4 -4.98 20.23 -24.62
C LEU A 4 -5.76 18.95 -24.97
N LYS A 5 -5.11 17.79 -24.78
CA LYS A 5 -5.77 16.49 -24.94
C LYS A 5 -6.89 16.42 -23.92
N GLN A 6 -8.12 16.46 -24.41
CA GLN A 6 -9.32 16.20 -23.60
C GLN A 6 -9.18 14.85 -22.91
N PHE A 7 -9.43 14.85 -21.61
CA PHE A 7 -9.49 13.65 -20.79
C PHE A 7 -10.70 12.82 -21.24
N ASP A 8 -10.45 11.64 -21.80
CA ASP A 8 -11.47 10.68 -22.23
C ASP A 8 -11.82 9.77 -21.05
N PRO A 9 -13.05 9.84 -20.50
CA PRO A 9 -13.45 9.10 -19.31
C PRO A 9 -13.61 7.58 -19.54
N ASN A 10 -13.57 7.11 -20.80
CA ASN A 10 -13.67 5.68 -21.14
C ASN A 10 -12.34 5.05 -21.55
N ARG A 11 -11.26 5.81 -21.60
CA ARG A 11 -9.93 5.29 -21.96
C ARG A 11 -9.22 4.81 -20.70
N SER A 12 -9.08 3.49 -20.55
CA SER A 12 -8.13 2.93 -19.58
C SER A 12 -6.76 3.54 -19.85
N ALA A 13 -6.17 4.24 -18.87
CA ALA A 13 -4.88 4.86 -19.08
C ALA A 13 -3.84 3.76 -19.40
N PRO A 14 -2.88 4.01 -20.31
CA PRO A 14 -1.85 3.04 -20.59
C PRO A 14 -1.06 2.74 -19.32
N LYS A 15 -0.70 1.47 -19.11
CA LYS A 15 0.03 0.94 -17.93
C LYS A 15 1.21 1.81 -17.48
N SER A 16 1.86 2.51 -18.42
CA SER A 16 3.01 3.38 -18.20
C SER A 16 2.70 4.76 -17.59
N GLN A 17 1.44 5.19 -17.56
CA GLN A 17 1.09 6.52 -17.04
C GLN A 17 0.86 6.51 -15.52
N TYR A 18 0.43 5.36 -14.97
CA TYR A 18 0.38 5.11 -13.52
C TYR A 18 1.79 5.05 -12.90
N LEU A 19 2.81 4.69 -13.70
CA LEU A 19 4.21 4.57 -13.27
C LEU A 19 4.95 5.91 -13.21
N LYS A 20 4.35 7.01 -13.68
CA LYS A 20 5.00 8.33 -13.82
C LYS A 20 4.51 9.41 -12.85
N SER A 21 3.41 9.19 -12.13
CA SER A 21 3.14 9.99 -10.92
C SER A 21 4.22 9.67 -9.90
N GLY A 22 4.68 10.67 -9.12
CA GLY A 22 5.82 10.58 -8.19
C GLY A 22 5.66 9.62 -7.00
N ILE A 23 4.80 8.61 -7.13
CA ILE A 23 4.37 7.66 -6.11
C ILE A 23 5.37 6.50 -5.95
N HIS A 24 6.33 6.34 -6.86
CA HIS A 24 7.07 5.08 -6.97
C HIS A 24 8.60 5.22 -7.11
N THR A 25 9.23 5.95 -6.19
CA THR A 25 10.68 5.77 -5.91
C THR A 25 10.99 4.34 -5.44
N GLU A 26 10.01 3.68 -4.80
CA GLU A 26 10.15 2.31 -4.26
C GLU A 26 10.33 1.23 -5.34
N TYR A 27 9.85 1.46 -6.57
CA TYR A 27 9.92 0.45 -7.65
C TYR A 27 11.35 0.03 -7.99
N ALA A 28 12.32 0.91 -7.79
CA ALA A 28 13.74 0.61 -8.04
C ALA A 28 14.29 -0.47 -7.11
N VAL A 29 13.68 -0.66 -5.93
CA VAL A 29 14.15 -1.58 -4.89
C VAL A 29 13.35 -2.90 -4.89
N LEU A 30 12.24 -2.98 -5.64
CA LEU A 30 11.37 -4.16 -5.65
C LEU A 30 11.87 -5.26 -6.60
N SER A 31 11.82 -6.50 -6.12
CA SER A 31 12.01 -7.67 -6.98
C SER A 31 10.95 -7.74 -8.10
N PRO A 32 11.21 -8.47 -9.21
CA PRO A 32 10.22 -8.62 -10.28
C PRO A 32 8.85 -9.15 -9.80
N ALA A 33 8.85 -10.09 -8.85
CA ALA A 33 7.61 -10.66 -8.30
C ALA A 33 6.82 -9.65 -7.45
N GLU A 34 7.51 -8.83 -6.67
CA GLU A 34 6.89 -7.76 -5.89
C GLU A 34 6.29 -6.68 -6.79
N ARG A 35 7.00 -6.31 -7.87
CA ARG A 35 6.47 -5.38 -8.88
C ARG A 35 5.19 -5.91 -9.52
N ALA A 36 5.17 -7.18 -9.93
CA ALA A 36 3.97 -7.80 -10.49
C ALA A 36 2.80 -7.81 -9.49
N SER A 37 3.08 -8.08 -8.21
CA SER A 37 2.08 -8.03 -7.13
C SER A 37 1.51 -6.63 -6.94
N LEU A 38 2.37 -5.61 -6.93
CA LEU A 38 1.96 -4.21 -6.79
C LEU A 38 1.16 -3.73 -8.02
N GLU A 39 1.57 -4.09 -9.23
CA GLU A 39 0.81 -3.81 -10.45
C GLU A 39 -0.59 -4.46 -10.42
N SER A 40 -0.69 -5.70 -9.96
CA SER A 40 -1.97 -6.38 -9.78
C SER A 40 -2.86 -5.70 -8.74
N LEU A 41 -2.28 -5.22 -7.64
CA LEU A 41 -2.99 -4.46 -6.60
C LEU A 41 -3.53 -3.15 -7.16
N ILE A 42 -2.70 -2.38 -7.86
CA ILE A 42 -3.08 -1.13 -8.54
C ILE A 42 -4.24 -1.40 -9.50
N ALA A 43 -4.11 -2.39 -10.39
CA ALA A 43 -5.13 -2.73 -11.37
C ALA A 43 -6.48 -3.08 -10.72
N ALA A 44 -6.47 -3.87 -9.64
CA ALA A 44 -7.69 -4.24 -8.92
C ALA A 44 -8.41 -3.02 -8.31
N TYR A 45 -7.66 -2.10 -7.69
CA TYR A 45 -8.24 -0.90 -7.09
C TYR A 45 -8.77 0.07 -8.15
N TYR A 46 -8.03 0.30 -9.23
CA TYR A 46 -8.49 1.16 -10.33
C TYR A 46 -9.74 0.59 -11.02
N ALA A 47 -9.81 -0.73 -11.22
CA ALA A 47 -11.00 -1.38 -11.78
C ALA A 47 -12.23 -1.25 -10.87
N ARG A 48 -12.03 -1.31 -9.56
CA ARG A 48 -13.09 -1.18 -8.55
C ARG A 48 -13.58 0.25 -8.40
N PHE A 49 -12.67 1.21 -8.24
CA PHE A 49 -13.03 2.58 -7.90
C PHE A 49 -13.33 3.45 -9.13
N ARG A 50 -12.73 3.15 -10.30
CA ARG A 50 -12.95 3.86 -11.57
C ARG A 50 -12.88 5.40 -11.42
N PRO A 51 -11.73 5.94 -11.00
CA PRO A 51 -11.61 7.38 -10.78
C PRO A 51 -11.90 8.18 -12.05
N THR A 52 -12.70 9.24 -11.92
CA THR A 52 -13.11 10.09 -13.04
C THR A 52 -12.28 11.36 -13.16
N CYS A 53 -11.55 11.76 -12.12
CA CYS A 53 -10.66 12.93 -12.16
C CYS A 53 -9.31 12.66 -11.46
N PRO A 54 -8.28 13.49 -11.68
CA PRO A 54 -6.99 13.36 -10.99
C PRO A 54 -7.07 13.50 -9.47
N GLU A 55 -7.94 14.37 -8.96
CA GLU A 55 -8.11 14.62 -7.52
C GLU A 55 -8.62 13.38 -6.79
N GLU A 56 -9.54 12.64 -7.42
CA GLU A 56 -10.03 11.37 -6.89
C GLU A 56 -8.94 10.29 -6.89
N ARG A 57 -8.03 10.30 -7.88
CA ARG A 57 -6.92 9.34 -7.95
C ARG A 57 -5.98 9.45 -6.78
N VAL A 58 -5.75 10.67 -6.27
CA VAL A 58 -4.84 10.89 -5.12
C VAL A 58 -5.27 10.02 -3.94
N TYR A 59 -6.55 10.04 -3.56
CA TYR A 59 -7.05 9.22 -2.45
C TYR A 59 -6.99 7.72 -2.73
N ILE A 60 -7.24 7.29 -3.96
CA ILE A 60 -7.17 5.87 -4.34
C ILE A 60 -5.71 5.38 -4.28
N ASP A 61 -4.79 6.20 -4.77
CA ASP A 61 -3.36 5.91 -4.75
C ASP A 61 -2.83 5.84 -3.30
N ASP A 62 -3.28 6.72 -2.40
CA ASP A 62 -2.97 6.65 -0.97
C ASP A 62 -3.45 5.35 -0.33
N VAL A 63 -4.66 4.90 -0.70
CA VAL A 63 -5.21 3.62 -0.23
C VAL A 63 -4.35 2.45 -0.74
N ILE A 64 -3.99 2.44 -2.02
CA ILE A 64 -3.15 1.40 -2.62
C ILE A 64 -1.79 1.37 -1.94
N HIS A 65 -1.17 2.53 -1.73
CA HIS A 65 0.11 2.65 -1.04
C HIS A 65 0.03 2.09 0.38
N CYS A 66 -0.99 2.46 1.14
CA CYS A 66 -1.18 1.92 2.49
C CYS A 66 -1.36 0.40 2.50
N GLU A 67 -2.14 -0.17 1.57
CA GLU A 67 -2.31 -1.62 1.46
C GLU A 67 -1.00 -2.33 1.09
N TRP A 68 -0.23 -1.76 0.17
CA TRP A 68 1.09 -2.28 -0.20
C TRP A 68 2.03 -2.33 1.01
N ILE A 69 2.09 -1.23 1.78
CA ILE A 69 2.88 -1.18 3.02
C ILE A 69 2.39 -2.21 4.03
N LEU A 70 1.07 -2.38 4.22
CA LEU A 70 0.52 -3.39 5.13
C LEU A 70 0.91 -4.82 4.74
N LEU A 71 0.91 -5.16 3.45
CA LEU A 71 1.36 -6.47 2.97
C LEU A 71 2.85 -6.70 3.31
N ARG A 72 3.70 -5.69 3.10
CA ARG A 72 5.13 -5.76 3.43
C ARG A 72 5.38 -5.84 4.92
N LEU A 73 4.64 -5.09 5.75
CA LEU A 73 4.77 -5.14 7.21
C LEU A 73 4.40 -6.51 7.77
N ARG A 74 3.34 -7.15 7.26
CA ARG A 74 2.98 -8.52 7.65
C ARG A 74 4.03 -9.54 7.23
N ARG A 75 4.61 -9.37 6.03
CA ARG A 75 5.72 -10.21 5.59
C ARG A 75 6.94 -10.04 6.50
N ALA A 76 7.30 -8.80 6.83
CA ALA A 76 8.39 -8.51 7.76
C ALA A 76 8.13 -9.11 9.15
N GLU A 77 6.88 -9.11 9.64
CA GLU A 77 6.51 -9.78 10.89
C GLU A 77 6.82 -11.28 10.85
N ALA A 78 6.43 -11.97 9.77
CA ALA A 78 6.71 -13.40 9.59
C ALA A 78 8.21 -13.68 9.48
N GLU A 79 8.94 -12.83 8.76
CA GLU A 79 10.40 -12.93 8.62
C GLU A 79 11.12 -12.69 9.97
N ILE A 80 10.68 -11.72 10.76
CA ILE A 80 11.23 -11.47 12.12
C ILE A 80 10.94 -12.64 13.05
N ASN A 81 9.70 -13.18 13.04
CA ASN A 81 9.36 -14.36 13.82
C ASN A 81 10.31 -15.52 13.52
N SER A 82 10.45 -15.85 12.23
CA SER A 82 11.31 -16.97 11.78
C SER A 82 12.76 -16.71 12.14
N PHE A 83 13.27 -15.51 11.84
CA PHE A 83 14.66 -15.12 12.11
C PHE A 83 15.02 -15.21 13.59
N VAL A 84 14.19 -14.64 14.47
CA VAL A 84 14.47 -14.64 15.92
C VAL A 84 14.35 -16.05 16.50
N HIS A 85 13.37 -16.84 16.05
CA HIS A 85 13.22 -18.22 16.51
C HIS A 85 14.40 -19.10 16.06
N GLU A 86 14.77 -19.07 14.79
CA GLU A 86 15.88 -19.85 14.23
C GLU A 86 17.25 -19.41 14.76
N SER A 87 17.41 -18.13 15.09
CA SER A 87 18.66 -17.60 15.65
C SER A 87 18.74 -17.77 17.17
N CYS A 88 17.69 -18.27 17.82
CA CYS A 88 17.68 -18.48 19.26
C CYS A 88 18.64 -19.61 19.65
N PHE A 89 19.37 -19.44 20.75
CA PHE A 89 20.24 -20.50 21.27
C PHE A 89 19.45 -21.73 21.73
N GLN A 90 18.22 -21.53 22.23
CA GLN A 90 17.29 -22.58 22.66
C GLN A 90 15.89 -22.27 22.12
N PRO A 91 15.61 -22.59 20.84
CA PRO A 91 14.28 -22.43 20.29
C PRO A 91 13.28 -23.32 21.03
N ASP A 92 12.12 -22.75 21.36
CA ASP A 92 11.01 -23.49 21.95
C ASP A 92 9.96 -23.78 20.88
N GLU A 93 9.90 -25.05 20.46
CA GLU A 93 9.01 -25.53 19.39
C GLU A 93 7.52 -25.41 19.75
N ASP A 94 7.17 -25.33 21.05
CA ASP A 94 5.78 -25.12 21.48
C ASP A 94 5.37 -23.64 21.34
N PHE A 95 6.34 -22.72 21.24
CA PHE A 95 6.10 -21.27 21.18
C PHE A 95 6.85 -20.55 20.04
N PRO A 96 6.69 -20.97 18.77
CA PRO A 96 7.45 -20.41 17.64
C PRO A 96 7.14 -18.94 17.34
N LEU A 97 6.03 -18.40 17.85
CA LEU A 97 5.66 -16.98 17.76
C LEU A 97 5.80 -16.24 19.10
N GLY A 98 5.53 -16.94 20.21
CA GLY A 98 5.56 -16.36 21.54
C GLY A 98 6.98 -16.05 22.00
N GLN A 99 7.92 -16.95 21.72
CA GLN A 99 9.32 -16.78 22.08
C GLN A 99 9.97 -15.59 21.34
N PRO A 100 9.85 -15.44 20.00
CA PRO A 100 10.31 -14.23 19.31
C PRO A 100 9.77 -12.92 19.88
N ALA A 101 8.46 -12.87 20.16
CA ALA A 101 7.82 -11.67 20.70
C ALA A 101 8.33 -11.32 22.11
N ALA A 102 8.64 -12.33 22.93
CA ALA A 102 9.21 -12.14 24.25
C ALA A 102 10.68 -11.70 24.21
N LEU A 103 11.46 -12.21 23.25
CA LEU A 103 12.87 -11.86 23.06
C LEU A 103 13.05 -10.47 22.45
N GLU A 104 12.20 -10.08 21.50
CA GLU A 104 12.34 -8.84 20.73
C GLU A 104 11.12 -7.88 20.85
N PRO A 105 10.65 -7.55 22.06
CA PRO A 105 9.39 -6.82 22.25
C PRO A 105 9.37 -5.43 21.61
N LYS A 106 10.54 -4.78 21.48
CA LYS A 106 10.67 -3.46 20.83
C LYS A 106 10.45 -3.53 19.32
N ALA A 107 10.99 -4.55 18.65
CA ALA A 107 10.81 -4.74 17.21
C ALA A 107 9.33 -4.98 16.88
N PHE A 108 8.67 -5.86 17.63
CA PHE A 108 7.24 -6.12 17.47
C PHE A 108 6.37 -4.91 17.81
N SER A 109 6.68 -4.18 18.89
CA SER A 109 5.95 -2.96 19.25
C SER A 109 6.06 -1.88 18.15
N SER A 110 7.26 -1.69 17.60
CA SER A 110 7.48 -0.75 16.50
C SER A 110 6.71 -1.16 15.24
N LEU A 111 6.74 -2.46 14.89
CA LEU A 111 6.02 -2.99 13.75
C LEU A 111 4.50 -2.83 13.91
N GLN A 112 3.98 -3.19 15.09
CA GLN A 112 2.56 -3.04 15.42
C GLN A 112 2.12 -1.57 15.35
N TRP A 113 2.94 -0.64 15.84
CA TRP A 113 2.68 0.79 15.73
C TRP A 113 2.57 1.23 14.26
N ARG A 114 3.52 0.80 13.41
CA ARG A 114 3.49 1.11 11.97
C ARG A 114 2.25 0.53 11.30
N ILE A 115 1.89 -0.73 11.60
CA ILE A 115 0.67 -1.37 11.09
C ILE A 115 -0.58 -0.56 11.49
N ASN A 116 -0.67 -0.15 12.75
CA ASN A 116 -1.80 0.63 13.25
C ASN A 116 -1.89 2.01 12.59
N ALA A 117 -0.76 2.71 12.47
CA ALA A 117 -0.67 4.01 11.81
C ALA A 117 -1.07 3.91 10.33
N THR A 118 -0.56 2.91 9.60
CA THR A 118 -0.91 2.70 8.18
C THR A 118 -2.37 2.31 8.00
N ARG A 119 -2.94 1.48 8.88
CA ARG A 119 -4.38 1.16 8.86
C ARG A 119 -5.23 2.41 9.08
N LYS A 120 -4.82 3.27 10.01
CA LYS A 120 -5.49 4.55 10.28
C LYS A 120 -5.45 5.44 9.03
N ALA A 121 -4.26 5.67 8.47
CA ALA A 121 -4.09 6.48 7.26
C ALA A 121 -4.93 5.95 6.08
N ARG A 122 -4.97 4.62 5.88
CA ARG A 122 -5.82 3.99 4.86
C ARG A 122 -7.30 4.29 5.08
N ASN A 123 -7.78 4.19 6.32
CA ASN A 123 -9.17 4.44 6.64
C ASN A 123 -9.53 5.92 6.44
N GLU A 124 -8.60 6.83 6.79
CA GLU A 124 -8.74 8.26 6.55
C GLU A 124 -8.80 8.57 5.04
N ALA A 125 -7.93 7.97 4.23
CA ALA A 125 -7.97 8.12 2.76
C ALA A 125 -9.27 7.57 2.15
N LEU A 126 -9.78 6.45 2.65
CA LEU A 126 -11.10 5.92 2.24
C LEU A 126 -12.25 6.85 2.66
N ALA A 127 -12.16 7.49 3.83
CA ALA A 127 -13.15 8.45 4.28
C ALA A 127 -13.12 9.71 3.41
N ALA A 128 -11.93 10.26 3.14
CA ALA A 128 -11.73 11.41 2.27
C ALA A 128 -12.21 11.14 0.83
N LEU A 129 -11.98 9.94 0.30
CA LEU A 129 -12.52 9.54 -1.01
C LEU A 129 -14.07 9.54 -1.02
N ARG A 130 -14.70 9.05 0.05
CA ARG A 130 -16.17 9.05 0.17
C ARG A 130 -16.71 10.46 0.24
N GLU A 131 -16.08 11.31 1.03
CA GLU A 131 -16.43 12.73 1.17
C GLU A 131 -16.28 13.47 -0.16
N PHE A 132 -15.14 13.30 -0.85
CA PHE A 132 -14.90 13.88 -2.17
C PHE A 132 -15.97 13.48 -3.19
N ARG A 133 -16.43 12.23 -3.18
CA ARG A 133 -17.51 11.76 -4.07
C ARG A 133 -18.87 12.36 -3.73
N GLN A 134 -19.10 12.73 -2.48
CA GLN A 134 -20.34 13.41 -2.06
C GLN A 134 -20.29 14.90 -2.36
N GLN A 135 -19.11 15.51 -2.27
CA GLN A 135 -18.87 16.93 -2.46
C GLN A 135 -17.69 17.13 -3.42
N PRO A 136 -17.89 16.87 -4.73
CA PRO A 136 -16.82 17.00 -5.71
C PRO A 136 -16.40 18.47 -5.83
N ILE A 137 -15.10 18.70 -5.97
CA ILE A 137 -14.58 20.03 -6.31
C ILE A 137 -15.21 20.44 -7.66
N PRO A 138 -15.85 21.62 -7.75
CA PRO A 138 -16.45 22.08 -8.99
C PRO A 138 -15.39 22.11 -10.10
N ALA A 139 -15.73 21.60 -11.29
CA ALA A 139 -14.89 21.77 -12.46
C ALA A 139 -14.79 23.27 -12.78
N ALA A 140 -13.55 23.77 -12.84
CA ALA A 140 -13.24 25.15 -13.25
C ALA A 140 -13.53 25.40 -14.73
#